data_AF-A0A150RKT2-F1
#
_entry.id   AF-A0A150RKT2-F1
#
_cell.length_a   1.000
_cell.length_b   1.000
_cell.length_c   1.000
_cell.angle_alpha   90.00
_cell.angle_beta   90.00
_cell.angle_gamma   90.00
#
_symmetry.space_group_name_H-M   'P 1'
#
loop_
_entity.id
_entity.type
_entity.pdbx_description
1 polymer ?
#
loop_
_entity_poly.entity_id
_entity_poly.type
_entity_poly.pdbx_seq_one_letter_code
_entity_poly.pdbx_strand_id
1 'polypeptide(L)'
;MMEETQLSFPHLEITKLEAMVEIMFLAAYADGSINEAECAELAGHAAAMSEGRLGADIVESLIAAVHRSVREEGKRGRFASLRERLPDVRMREAAIELAVRLVAADGVIHASEYALLVEAAEALEVPIAFRGRVAPGSKR
;
A
#
# COMPACT_ATOMS: atom_id res chain seq x y z
N MET A 1 -9.17 -0.63 -29.27
CA MET A 1 -8.37 -1.72 -28.69
C MET A 1 -7.76 -1.15 -27.42
N MET A 2 -8.34 -1.42 -26.26
CA MET A 2 -7.77 -0.99 -24.99
C MET A 2 -6.78 -2.08 -24.59
N GLU A 3 -5.49 -1.78 -24.67
CA GLU A 3 -4.48 -2.64 -24.04
C GLU A 3 -4.70 -2.49 -22.53
N GLU A 4 -5.30 -3.49 -21.90
CA GLU A 4 -5.22 -3.70 -20.46
C GLU A 4 -3.75 -3.93 -20.12
N THR A 5 -3.00 -2.85 -19.88
CA THR A 5 -1.63 -2.97 -19.39
C THR A 5 -1.71 -3.30 -17.90
N GLN A 6 -1.93 -4.58 -17.60
CA GLN A 6 -1.71 -5.12 -16.27
C GLN A 6 -0.24 -4.84 -15.90
N LEU A 7 -0.02 -3.96 -14.93
CA LEU A 7 1.30 -3.77 -14.34
C LEU A 7 1.72 -5.10 -13.70
N SER A 8 2.65 -5.78 -14.35
CA SER A 8 3.20 -7.04 -13.88
C SER A 8 4.31 -6.74 -12.87
N PHE A 9 4.11 -7.12 -11.61
CA PHE A 9 5.13 -7.08 -10.52
C PHE A 9 6.53 -7.52 -10.96
N PRO A 10 6.68 -8.59 -11.76
CA PRO A 10 7.92 -8.99 -12.41
C PRO A 10 8.78 -7.92 -13.10
N HIS A 11 8.20 -6.84 -13.64
CA HIS A 11 8.91 -5.87 -14.48
C HIS A 11 9.05 -4.49 -13.83
N LEU A 12 8.78 -4.38 -12.53
CA LEU A 12 8.89 -3.14 -11.77
C LEU A 12 10.31 -2.92 -11.27
N GLU A 13 10.84 -1.71 -11.50
CA GLU A 13 12.08 -1.22 -10.87
C GLU A 13 11.95 -1.26 -9.34
N ILE A 14 13.04 -1.57 -8.63
CA ILE A 14 13.06 -1.72 -7.16
C ILE A 14 12.43 -0.50 -6.48
N THR A 15 12.80 0.72 -6.86
CA THR A 15 12.25 1.95 -6.26
C THR A 15 10.72 2.09 -6.41
N LYS A 16 10.15 1.54 -7.48
CA LYS A 16 8.69 1.54 -7.69
C LYS A 16 8.02 0.47 -6.84
N LEU A 17 8.66 -0.68 -6.70
CA LEU A 17 8.20 -1.76 -5.83
C LEU A 17 8.21 -1.33 -4.36
N GLU A 18 9.25 -0.63 -3.93
CA GLU A 18 9.33 0.01 -2.62
C GLU A 18 8.18 1.00 -2.41
N ALA A 19 7.88 1.85 -3.39
CA ALA A 19 6.77 2.79 -3.32
C ALA A 19 5.41 2.08 -3.22
N MET A 20 5.24 0.96 -3.92
CA MET A 20 4.01 0.15 -3.84
C MET A 20 3.86 -0.53 -2.48
N VAL A 21 4.93 -1.16 -1.97
CA VAL A 21 4.95 -1.78 -0.63
C VAL A 21 4.69 -0.72 0.45
N GLU A 22 5.24 0.48 0.28
CA GLU A 22 5.01 1.59 1.19
C GLU A 22 3.56 2.08 1.17
N ILE A 23 2.91 2.20 0.01
CA ILE A 23 1.49 2.56 -0.06
C ILE A 23 0.62 1.48 0.58
N MET A 24 0.92 0.21 0.31
CA MET A 24 0.25 -0.94 0.94
C MET A 24 0.40 -0.89 2.47
N PHE A 25 1.60 -0.61 2.95
CA PHE A 25 1.90 -0.48 4.37
C PHE A 25 1.15 0.70 5.00
N LEU A 26 1.18 1.88 4.38
CA LEU A 26 0.50 3.08 4.89
C LEU A 26 -1.03 2.92 4.94
N ALA A 27 -1.60 2.17 3.99
CA ALA A 27 -3.02 1.89 3.93
C ALA A 27 -3.48 0.84 4.95
N ALA A 28 -2.69 -0.23 5.12
CA ALA A 28 -3.03 -1.32 6.04
C ALA A 28 -2.90 -0.93 7.52
N TYR A 29 -1.98 -0.02 7.87
CA TYR A 29 -1.61 0.21 9.27
C TYR A 29 -2.00 1.59 9.77
N ALA A 30 -3.33 1.79 9.78
CA ALA A 30 -3.92 3.09 9.89
C ALA A 30 -3.77 3.81 11.24
N ASP A 31 -3.67 3.03 12.30
CA ASP A 31 -3.59 3.52 13.67
C ASP A 31 -2.16 3.91 14.09
N GLY A 32 -1.16 3.66 13.23
CA GLY A 32 0.24 3.98 13.52
C GLY A 32 0.94 3.00 14.45
N SER A 33 0.33 1.85 14.73
CA SER A 33 0.97 0.74 15.43
C SER A 33 1.19 -0.43 14.47
N ILE A 34 2.38 -1.01 14.50
CA ILE A 34 2.70 -2.26 13.83
C ILE A 34 3.05 -3.25 14.91
N ASN A 35 2.44 -4.44 14.89
CA ASN A 35 3.00 -5.59 15.58
C ASN A 35 3.67 -6.57 14.59
N GLU A 36 4.49 -7.48 15.12
CA GLU A 36 5.28 -8.42 14.29
C GLU A 36 4.40 -9.35 13.43
N ALA A 37 3.21 -9.71 13.91
CA ALA A 37 2.29 -10.58 13.17
C ALA A 37 1.72 -9.89 11.93
N GLU A 38 1.38 -8.61 12.06
CA GLU A 38 0.92 -7.75 10.96
C GLU A 38 2.02 -7.54 9.90
N CYS A 39 3.26 -7.32 10.35
CA CYS A 39 4.41 -7.22 9.45
C CYS A 39 4.60 -8.50 8.62
N ALA A 40 4.47 -9.67 9.26
CA ALA A 40 4.58 -10.97 8.60
C ALA A 40 3.44 -11.22 7.59
N GLU A 41 2.21 -10.81 7.90
CA GLU A 41 1.08 -10.90 6.96
C GLU A 41 1.29 -10.01 5.72
N LEU A 42 1.74 -8.77 5.91
CA LEU A 42 2.07 -7.89 4.79
C LEU A 42 3.23 -8.46 3.95
N ALA A 43 4.27 -8.99 4.59
CA ALA A 43 5.39 -9.63 3.92
C ALA A 43 4.93 -10.84 3.08
N GLY A 44 4.05 -11.68 3.62
CA GLY A 44 3.45 -12.81 2.91
C GLY A 44 2.64 -12.36 1.69
N HIS A 45 1.81 -11.32 1.83
CA HIS A 45 1.03 -10.78 0.72
C HIS A 45 1.91 -10.14 -0.36
N ALA A 46 2.91 -9.35 0.01
CA ALA A 46 3.84 -8.74 -0.94
C ALA A 46 4.70 -9.80 -1.67
N ALA A 47 5.13 -10.86 -0.97
CA ALA A 47 5.82 -11.99 -1.58
C ALA A 47 4.92 -12.74 -2.58
N ALA A 48 3.65 -12.99 -2.22
CA ALA A 48 2.69 -13.66 -3.10
C ALA A 48 2.40 -12.83 -4.37
N MET A 49 2.19 -11.52 -4.21
CA MET A 49 1.92 -10.60 -5.32
C MET A 49 3.12 -10.40 -6.25
N SER A 50 4.34 -10.56 -5.73
CA SER A 50 5.58 -10.49 -6.51
C SER A 50 6.02 -11.82 -7.10
N GLU A 51 5.19 -12.87 -7.01
CA GLU A 51 5.54 -14.24 -7.44
C GLU A 51 6.84 -14.75 -6.79
N GLY A 52 7.10 -14.35 -5.54
CA GLY A 52 8.30 -14.72 -4.78
C GLY A 52 9.57 -13.96 -5.16
N ARG A 53 9.48 -12.92 -6.01
CA ARG A 53 10.64 -12.09 -6.38
C ARG A 53 11.09 -11.15 -5.28
N LEU A 54 10.16 -10.73 -4.42
CA LEU A 54 10.51 -10.12 -3.14
C LEU A 54 10.70 -11.22 -2.11
N GLY A 55 11.94 -11.42 -1.68
CA GLY A 55 12.22 -12.20 -0.48
C GLY A 55 11.57 -11.55 0.73
N ALA A 56 11.06 -12.36 1.67
CA ALA A 56 10.44 -11.87 2.91
C ALA A 56 11.36 -10.87 3.64
N ASP A 57 12.66 -11.16 3.66
CA ASP A 57 13.71 -10.34 4.27
C ASP A 57 13.79 -8.92 3.67
N ILE A 58 13.55 -8.80 2.35
CA ILE A 58 13.53 -7.51 1.65
C ILE A 58 12.26 -6.76 2.05
N VAL A 59 11.11 -7.43 2.08
CA VAL A 59 9.84 -6.78 2.47
C VAL A 59 9.89 -6.32 3.92
N GLU A 60 10.41 -7.14 4.83
CA GLU A 60 10.61 -6.76 6.23
C GLU A 60 11.53 -5.54 6.37
N SER A 61 12.63 -5.51 5.60
CA SER A 61 13.54 -4.37 5.58
C SER A 61 12.86 -3.09 5.06
N LEU A 62 12.01 -3.22 4.04
CA LEU A 62 11.22 -2.12 3.50
C LEU A 62 10.17 -1.64 4.49
N ILE A 63 9.45 -2.55 5.15
CA ILE A 63 8.48 -2.19 6.20
C ILE A 63 9.18 -1.45 7.34
N ALA A 64 10.34 -1.94 7.80
CA ALA A 64 11.11 -1.28 8.85
C ALA A 64 11.60 0.12 8.44
N ALA A 65 12.02 0.30 7.18
CA ALA A 65 12.41 1.59 6.63
C ALA A 65 11.21 2.56 6.58
N VAL A 66 10.07 2.11 6.04
CA VAL A 66 8.84 2.89 5.97
C VAL A 66 8.36 3.28 7.37
N HIS A 67 8.37 2.37 8.33
CA HIS A 67 7.98 2.67 9.71
C HIS A 67 8.84 3.78 10.32
N ARG A 68 10.16 3.74 10.10
CA ARG A 68 11.07 4.80 10.53
C ARG A 68 10.75 6.13 9.86
N SER A 69 10.57 6.13 8.54
CA SER A 69 10.23 7.34 7.79
C SER A 69 8.87 7.92 8.19
N VAL A 70 7.87 7.10 8.50
CA VAL A 70 6.58 7.56 9.03
C VAL A 70 6.73 8.23 10.39
N ARG A 71 7.61 7.71 11.27
CA ARG A 71 7.89 8.33 12.57
C ARG A 71 8.62 9.68 12.43
N GLU A 72 9.47 9.81 11.42
CA GLU A 72 10.32 11.00 11.21
C GLU A 72 9.59 12.12 10.44
N GLU A 73 8.89 11.77 9.36
CA GLU A 73 8.31 12.72 8.40
C GLU A 73 6.78 12.86 8.52
N GLY A 74 6.14 11.93 9.23
CA GLY A 74 4.69 11.81 9.29
C GLY A 74 4.07 11.33 7.97
N LYS A 75 2.82 10.86 8.03
CA LYS A 75 2.11 10.25 6.89
C LYS A 75 2.04 11.15 5.65
N ARG A 76 1.79 12.45 5.84
CA ARG A 76 1.69 13.42 4.74
C ARG A 76 3.01 13.63 4.01
N GLY A 77 4.14 13.65 4.72
CA GLY A 77 5.47 13.73 4.11
C GLY A 77 5.76 12.51 3.23
N ARG A 78 5.36 11.32 3.70
CA ARG A 78 5.51 10.08 2.94
C ARG A 78 4.68 10.06 1.67
N PHE A 79 3.42 10.49 1.71
CA PHE A 79 2.60 10.56 0.49
C PHE A 79 3.16 11.53 -0.55
N ALA A 80 3.74 12.67 -0.13
CA ALA A 80 4.41 13.58 -1.05
C ALA A 80 5.64 12.92 -1.70
N SER A 81 6.49 12.26 -0.90
CA SER A 81 7.65 11.50 -1.42
C SER A 81 7.24 10.36 -2.36
N LEU A 82 6.12 9.69 -2.08
CA LEU A 82 5.56 8.65 -2.95
C LEU A 82 5.11 9.20 -4.30
N ARG A 83 4.43 10.34 -4.31
CA ARG A 83 4.01 11.01 -5.54
C ARG A 83 5.20 11.37 -6.43
N GLU A 84 6.31 11.82 -5.84
CA GLU A 84 7.53 12.12 -6.59
C GLU A 84 8.18 10.86 -7.21
N ARG A 85 8.18 9.74 -6.46
CA ARG A 85 8.73 8.45 -6.94
C ARG A 85 7.83 7.71 -7.92
N LEU A 86 6.53 8.02 -7.93
CA LEU A 86 5.53 7.47 -8.85
C LEU A 86 5.01 8.58 -9.78
N PRO A 87 5.83 9.12 -10.69
CA PRO A 87 5.43 10.24 -11.55
C PRO A 87 4.27 9.88 -12.49
N ASP A 88 4.18 8.62 -12.91
CA ASP A 88 3.11 8.11 -13.75
C ASP A 88 1.81 7.93 -12.95
N VAL A 89 0.74 8.60 -13.40
CA VAL A 89 -0.59 8.50 -12.79
C VAL A 89 -1.11 7.06 -12.77
N ARG A 90 -0.80 6.25 -13.78
CA ARG A 90 -1.24 4.85 -13.84
C ARG A 90 -0.60 3.99 -12.76
N MET A 91 0.64 4.30 -12.40
CA MET A 91 1.33 3.61 -11.31
C MET A 91 0.72 3.99 -9.95
N ARG A 92 0.29 5.24 -9.80
CA ARG A 92 -0.41 5.71 -8.60
C ARG A 92 -1.79 5.05 -8.46
N GLU A 93 -2.54 4.95 -9.55
CA GLU A 93 -3.83 4.24 -9.61
C GLU A 93 -3.65 2.76 -9.23
N ALA A 94 -2.69 2.08 -9.86
CA ALA A 94 -2.41 0.68 -9.56
C ALA A 94 -1.98 0.48 -8.11
N ALA A 95 -1.16 1.37 -7.55
CA ALA A 95 -0.75 1.28 -6.15
C ALA A 95 -1.94 1.42 -5.18
N ILE A 96 -2.86 2.35 -5.44
CA ILE A 96 -4.10 2.48 -4.65
C ILE A 96 -4.99 1.25 -4.82
N GLU A 97 -5.16 0.73 -6.04
CA GLU A 97 -5.96 -0.47 -6.27
C GLU A 97 -5.41 -1.68 -5.52
N LEU A 98 -4.08 -1.84 -5.50
CA LEU A 98 -3.42 -2.94 -4.79
C LEU A 98 -3.54 -2.79 -3.28
N ALA A 99 -3.41 -1.56 -2.75
CA ALA A 99 -3.66 -1.30 -1.35
C ALA A 99 -5.12 -1.60 -0.95
N VAL A 100 -6.10 -1.23 -1.79
CA VAL A 100 -7.51 -1.56 -1.57
C VAL A 100 -7.70 -3.08 -1.53
N ARG A 101 -7.12 -3.84 -2.48
CA ARG A 101 -7.21 -5.31 -2.51
C ARG A 101 -6.59 -5.96 -1.29
N LEU A 102 -5.48 -5.42 -0.80
CA LEU A 102 -4.78 -5.91 0.38
C LEU A 102 -5.63 -5.72 1.64
N VAL A 103 -6.12 -4.50 1.85
CA VAL A 103 -6.93 -4.16 3.03
C VAL A 103 -8.26 -4.91 3.00
N ALA A 104 -8.86 -5.06 1.82
CA ALA A 104 -10.10 -5.79 1.62
C ALA A 104 -9.90 -7.30 1.36
N ALA A 105 -8.81 -7.91 1.81
CA ALA A 105 -8.53 -9.32 1.52
C ALA A 105 -9.64 -10.27 2.02
N ASP A 106 -10.33 -9.91 3.11
CA ASP A 106 -11.49 -10.63 3.65
C ASP A 106 -12.84 -10.13 3.08
N GLY A 107 -12.81 -9.20 2.14
CA GLY A 107 -13.98 -8.55 1.54
C GLY A 107 -14.55 -7.38 2.34
N VAL A 108 -13.91 -6.96 3.44
CA VAL A 108 -14.33 -5.86 4.31
C VAL A 108 -13.19 -4.85 4.45
N ILE A 109 -13.51 -3.56 4.48
CA ILE A 109 -12.57 -2.51 4.88
C ILE A 109 -13.10 -1.83 6.13
N HIS A 110 -12.28 -1.64 7.16
CA HIS A 110 -12.68 -0.85 8.33
C HIS A 110 -12.66 0.64 8.03
N ALA A 111 -13.52 1.42 8.69
CA ALA A 111 -13.65 2.86 8.45
C ALA A 111 -12.32 3.64 8.60
N SER A 112 -11.45 3.24 9.52
CA SER A 112 -10.11 3.84 9.71
C SER A 112 -9.17 3.56 8.54
N GLU A 113 -9.21 2.34 7.99
CA GLU A 113 -8.41 1.94 6.83
C GLU A 113 -8.93 2.60 5.55
N TYR A 114 -10.26 2.67 5.40
CA TYR A 114 -10.90 3.38 4.28
C TYR A 114 -10.55 4.86 4.28
N ALA A 115 -10.58 5.52 5.45
CA ALA A 115 -10.20 6.93 5.58
C ALA A 115 -8.77 7.17 5.10
N LEU A 116 -7.84 6.27 5.42
CA LEU A 116 -6.46 6.40 4.94
C LEU A 116 -6.28 6.09 3.47
N LEU A 117 -7.01 5.11 2.93
CA LEU A 117 -7.00 4.87 1.49
C LEU A 117 -7.49 6.10 0.74
N VAL A 118 -8.49 6.82 1.28
CA VAL A 118 -8.94 8.11 0.73
C VAL A 118 -7.85 9.17 0.84
N GLU A 119 -7.24 9.36 2.01
CA GLU A 119 -6.13 10.33 2.19
C GLU A 119 -4.95 10.05 1.25
N ALA A 120 -4.59 8.77 1.09
CA ALA A 120 -3.53 8.33 0.19
C ALA A 120 -3.89 8.61 -1.27
N ALA A 121 -5.12 8.29 -1.69
CA ALA A 121 -5.60 8.54 -3.04
C ALA A 121 -5.64 10.03 -3.38
N GLU A 122 -6.08 10.88 -2.43
CA GLU A 122 -6.03 12.33 -2.55
C GLU A 122 -4.59 12.84 -2.71
N ALA A 123 -3.68 12.38 -1.86
CA ALA A 123 -2.29 12.82 -1.90
C ALA A 123 -1.55 12.35 -3.18
N LEU A 124 -1.94 11.20 -3.72
CA LEU A 124 -1.44 10.68 -4.99
C LEU A 124 -2.21 11.23 -6.21
N GLU A 125 -3.25 12.04 -6.01
CA GLU A 125 -4.10 12.60 -7.07
C GLU A 125 -4.72 11.55 -7.99
N VAL A 126 -5.22 10.46 -7.40
CA VAL A 126 -5.87 9.36 -8.14
C VAL A 126 -7.21 9.02 -7.50
N PRO A 127 -8.17 8.48 -8.28
CA PRO A 127 -9.43 8.03 -7.70
C PRO A 127 -9.22 6.78 -6.84
N ILE A 128 -10.02 6.67 -5.78
CA ILE A 128 -10.20 5.40 -5.07
C ILE A 128 -11.41 4.67 -5.65
N ALA A 129 -11.21 3.41 -6.05
CA ALA A 129 -12.26 2.55 -6.56
C ALA A 129 -12.46 1.35 -5.63
N PHE A 130 -13.37 1.47 -4.66
CA PHE A 130 -13.78 0.36 -3.80
C PHE A 130 -15.30 0.17 -3.89
N ARG A 131 -15.76 -1.06 -4.13
CA ARG A 131 -17.19 -1.42 -4.27
C ARG A 131 -17.68 -2.39 -3.18
N GLY A 132 -16.90 -2.61 -2.13
CA GLY A 132 -17.22 -3.54 -1.04
C GLY A 132 -17.89 -2.87 0.18
N ARG A 133 -17.93 -3.59 1.30
CA ARG A 133 -18.51 -3.08 2.55
C ARG A 133 -17.45 -2.33 3.36
N VAL A 134 -17.78 -1.11 3.79
CA VAL A 134 -17.03 -0.40 4.83
C VAL A 134 -17.67 -0.68 6.19
N ALA A 135 -16.94 -1.36 7.08
CA ALA A 135 -17.40 -1.66 8.43
C ALA A 135 -17.06 -0.51 9.40
N PRO A 136 -17.91 -0.23 10.41
CA PRO A 136 -17.56 0.71 11.46
C PRO A 136 -16.28 0.25 12.16
N GLY A 137 -15.38 1.20 12.45
CA GLY A 137 -14.04 0.90 12.96
C GLY A 137 -14.10 0.01 14.22
N SER A 138 -13.37 -1.11 14.18
CA SER A 138 -13.15 -1.92 15.37
C SER A 138 -12.28 -1.14 16.34
N LYS A 139 -12.73 -0.99 17.60
CA LYS A 139 -11.82 -0.64 18.69
C LYS A 139 -10.92 -1.85 18.89
N ARG A 140 -9.74 -1.85 18.26
CA ARG A 140 -8.64 -2.68 18.75
C ARG A 140 -8.20 -2.15 20.12
#